data_AF-A0A0S6VX45-F1
#
_entry.id   AF-A0A0S6VX45-F1
#
_cell.length_a   1.000
_cell.length_b   1.000
_cell.length_c   1.000
_cell.angle_alpha   90.00
_cell.angle_beta   90.00
_cell.angle_gamma   90.00
#
_symmetry.space_group_name_H-M   'P 1'
#
loop_
_entity.id
_entity.type
_entity.pdbx_description
1 polymer ?
#
loop_
_entity_poly.entity_id
_entity_poly.type
_entity_poly.pdbx_seq_one_letter_code
_entity_poly.pdbx_strand_id
1 'polypeptide(L)'
;MRLLRILDIEPDRSFEFMRGKGCDKCFHSGYSGRTGVFEVMKLDERLREGIVKNVPVAALKEMAISQGMNTLKASGIKKIKRGETTVEETLRVIL
;
A
#
# COMPACT_ATOMS: atom_id res chain seq x y z
N MET A 1 -8.76 4.79 -16.09
CA MET A 1 -7.51 5.56 -15.87
C MET A 1 -7.51 6.54 -14.69
N ARG A 2 -8.66 7.01 -14.16
CA ARG A 2 -8.67 7.97 -13.03
C ARG A 2 -8.12 7.41 -11.71
N LEU A 3 -8.43 6.15 -11.39
CA LEU A 3 -8.05 5.49 -10.13
C LEU A 3 -6.54 5.26 -9.99
N LEU A 4 -5.86 4.90 -11.08
CA LEU A 4 -4.40 4.64 -11.08
C LEU A 4 -3.58 5.87 -10.69
N ARG A 5 -4.02 7.05 -11.14
CA ARG A 5 -3.37 8.33 -10.79
C ARG A 5 -3.43 8.64 -9.29
N ILE A 6 -4.49 8.21 -8.60
CA ILE A 6 -4.64 8.44 -7.16
C ILE A 6 -3.60 7.60 -6.37
N LEU A 7 -3.27 6.42 -6.89
CA LEU A 7 -2.22 5.56 -6.33
C LEU A 7 -0.81 5.88 -6.84
N ASP A 8 -0.61 6.94 -7.61
CA ASP A 8 0.67 7.22 -8.31
C ASP A 8 1.18 6.01 -9.11
N ILE A 9 0.26 5.22 -9.65
CA ILE A 9 0.60 4.11 -10.55
C ILE A 9 0.58 4.67 -11.97
N GLU A 10 1.76 4.76 -12.58
CA GLU A 10 1.85 4.99 -14.01
C GLU A 10 1.36 3.75 -14.77
N PRO A 11 0.56 3.92 -15.83
CA PRO A 11 0.12 2.82 -16.68
C PRO A 11 1.31 2.30 -17.49
N ASP A 12 2.09 1.44 -16.87
CA ASP A 12 3.16 0.67 -17.50
C ASP A 12 2.60 -0.68 -17.98
N ARG A 13 3.01 -1.13 -19.18
CA ARG A 13 2.59 -2.42 -19.75
C ARG A 13 3.27 -3.62 -19.07
N SER A 14 4.17 -3.38 -18.12
CA SER A 14 4.96 -4.43 -17.46
C SER A 14 4.19 -5.29 -16.45
N PHE A 15 2.96 -4.92 -16.07
CA PHE A 15 2.15 -5.73 -15.15
C PHE A 15 0.65 -5.66 -15.47
N GLU A 16 -0.02 -6.80 -15.31
CA GLU A 16 -1.47 -6.92 -15.53
C GLU A 16 -2.22 -6.76 -14.20
N PHE A 17 -3.25 -5.90 -14.21
CA PHE A 17 -4.14 -5.74 -13.07
C PHE A 17 -5.16 -6.87 -13.05
N MET A 18 -5.33 -7.49 -11.89
CA MET A 18 -6.24 -8.63 -11.72
C MET A 18 -7.54 -8.19 -11.04
N ARG A 19 -8.66 -8.73 -11.51
CA ARG A 19 -9.97 -8.63 -10.84
C ARG A 19 -10.71 -9.95 -10.98
N GLY A 20 -11.23 -10.47 -9.87
CA GLY A 20 -12.06 -11.67 -9.89
C GLY A 20 -13.39 -11.39 -10.61
N LYS A 21 -13.77 -12.28 -11.53
CA LYS A 21 -15.02 -12.16 -12.31
C LYS A 21 -16.29 -12.42 -11.48
N GLY A 22 -16.16 -13.07 -10.32
CA GLY A 22 -17.30 -13.56 -9.54
C GLY A 22 -17.76 -14.94 -10.01
N CYS A 23 -17.97 -15.86 -9.09
CA CYS A 23 -18.53 -17.19 -9.34
C CYS A 23 -19.15 -17.74 -8.04
N ASP A 24 -19.83 -18.88 -8.13
CA ASP A 24 -20.52 -19.50 -6.99
C ASP A 24 -19.59 -19.75 -5.79
N LYS A 25 -18.32 -20.11 -6.05
CA LYS A 25 -17.32 -20.36 -5.00
C LYS A 25 -16.98 -19.13 -4.16
N CYS A 26 -17.12 -17.93 -4.73
CA CYS A 26 -16.91 -16.67 -4.02
C CYS A 26 -18.22 -15.91 -3.78
N PHE A 27 -19.37 -16.59 -3.90
CA PHE A 27 -20.70 -16.00 -3.78
C PHE A 27 -20.87 -14.76 -4.68
N HIS A 28 -20.34 -14.85 -5.90
CA HIS A 28 -20.33 -13.78 -6.91
C HIS A 28 -19.62 -12.47 -6.49
N SER A 29 -18.87 -12.44 -5.38
CA SER A 29 -18.17 -11.23 -4.93
C SER A 29 -16.94 -10.86 -5.77
N GLY A 30 -16.30 -11.86 -6.37
CA GLY A 30 -15.00 -11.70 -7.03
C GLY A 30 -13.80 -11.71 -6.07
N TYR A 31 -14.01 -11.94 -4.77
CA TYR A 31 -12.95 -12.00 -3.74
C TYR A 31 -13.09 -13.28 -2.89
N SER A 32 -11.98 -13.82 -2.40
CA SER A 32 -11.99 -14.93 -1.46
C SER A 32 -10.84 -14.79 -0.47
N GLY A 33 -11.14 -14.87 0.82
CA GLY A 33 -10.17 -14.59 1.88
C GLY A 33 -9.85 -13.10 2.01
N ARG A 34 -8.88 -12.78 2.87
CA ARG A 34 -8.40 -11.43 3.15
C ARG A 34 -6.91 -11.48 3.43
N THR A 35 -6.20 -10.40 3.13
CA THR A 35 -4.79 -10.21 3.48
C THR A 35 -4.60 -8.86 4.18
N GLY A 36 -3.69 -8.79 5.14
CA GLY A 36 -3.28 -7.54 5.77
C GLY A 36 -2.38 -6.70 4.85
N VAL A 37 -2.46 -5.38 4.99
CA VAL A 37 -1.53 -4.39 4.43
C VAL A 37 -0.91 -3.65 5.62
N PHE A 38 0.40 -3.45 5.61
CA PHE A 38 1.11 -2.92 6.77
C PHE A 38 2.02 -1.76 6.41
N GLU A 39 2.12 -0.80 7.33
CA GLU A 39 3.13 0.25 7.39
C GLU A 39 3.84 0.07 8.73
N VAL A 40 5.11 -0.33 8.68
CA VAL A 40 5.88 -0.69 9.89
C VAL A 40 7.13 0.17 9.97
N MET A 41 7.13 1.10 10.93
CA MET A 41 8.28 1.95 11.23
C MET A 41 9.22 1.22 12.19
N LYS A 42 10.38 0.79 11.68
CA LYS A 42 11.44 0.26 12.54
C LYS A 42 12.13 1.42 13.26
N LEU A 43 12.09 1.42 14.59
CA LEU A 43 12.73 2.45 15.39
C LEU A 43 14.25 2.24 15.44
N ASP A 44 15.00 3.08 14.73
CA ASP A 44 16.46 3.13 14.76
C ASP A 44 16.98 4.32 15.58
N GLU A 45 18.30 4.46 15.70
CA GLU A 45 18.90 5.51 16.51
C GLU A 45 18.59 6.92 15.96
N ARG A 46 18.58 7.08 14.63
CA ARG A 46 18.29 8.37 14.00
C ARG A 46 16.85 8.82 14.27
N LEU A 47 15.89 7.90 14.23
CA LEU A 47 14.50 8.16 14.58
C LEU A 47 14.34 8.44 16.09
N ARG A 48 15.05 7.73 16.96
CA ARG A 48 15.05 8.01 18.41
C ARG A 48 15.53 9.42 18.71
N GLU A 49 16.64 9.84 18.11
CA GLU A 49 17.13 11.21 18.24
C GLU A 49 16.11 12.24 17.75
N GLY A 50 15.46 11.98 16.61
CA GLY A 50 14.42 12.84 16.08
C GLY A 50 13.25 13.01 17.04
N ILE A 51 12.81 11.92 17.67
CA ILE A 51 11.75 11.92 18.69
C ILE A 51 12.18 12.76 19.90
N VAL A 52 13.38 12.53 20.44
CA VAL A 52 13.89 13.29 21.59
C VAL A 52 14.00 14.79 21.28
N LYS A 53 14.36 15.14 20.04
CA LYS A 53 14.47 16.52 19.56
C LYS A 53 13.12 17.14 19.15
N ASN A 54 12.00 16.43 19.33
CA ASN A 54 10.65 16.87 18.91
C ASN A 54 10.60 17.37 17.46
N VAL A 55 11.28 16.67 16.54
CA VAL A 55 11.22 17.04 15.12
C VAL A 55 9.79 16.81 14.58
N PRO A 56 9.35 17.56 13.56
CA PRO A 56 8.01 17.41 13.01
C PRO A 56 7.72 15.97 12.57
N VAL A 57 6.48 15.51 12.80
CA VAL A 57 6.05 14.14 12.44
C VAL A 57 6.28 13.84 10.95
N ALA A 58 6.08 14.83 10.08
CA ALA A 58 6.36 14.68 8.65
C ALA A 58 7.85 14.36 8.39
N ALA A 59 8.77 15.02 9.12
CA ALA A 59 10.20 14.73 9.00
C ALA A 59 10.54 13.32 9.52
N LEU A 60 9.94 12.89 10.64
CA LEU A 60 10.10 11.51 11.13
C LEU A 60 9.62 10.48 10.09
N LYS A 61 8.49 10.75 9.43
CA LYS A 61 7.97 9.88 8.37
C LYS A 61 8.93 9.77 7.19
N GLU A 62 9.43 10.89 6.68
CA GLU A 62 10.42 10.89 5.59
C GLU A 62 11.71 10.16 5.99
N MET A 63 12.17 10.34 7.22
CA MET A 63 13.32 9.59 7.76
C MET A 63 13.05 8.09 7.73
N ALA A 64 11.89 7.64 8.23
CA ALA A 64 11.53 6.23 8.23
C ALA A 64 11.41 5.65 6.80
N ILE A 65 10.82 6.39 5.86
CA ILE A 65 10.73 5.99 4.45
C ILE A 65 12.14 5.83 3.85
N SER A 66 13.04 6.78 4.11
CA SER A 66 14.43 6.75 3.61
C SER A 66 15.22 5.54 4.12
N GLN A 67 14.81 4.96 5.24
CA GLN A 67 15.39 3.76 5.85
C GLN A 67 14.70 2.45 5.44
N GLY A 68 13.79 2.50 4.45
CA GLY A 68 13.15 1.31 3.89
C GLY A 68 11.75 1.01 4.43
N MET A 69 11.16 1.88 5.25
CA MET A 69 9.73 1.75 5.59
C MET A 69 8.88 1.92 4.31
N ASN A 70 8.03 0.94 4.04
CA ASN A 70 6.99 1.09 3.02
C ASN A 70 5.77 1.75 3.64
N THR A 71 5.25 2.79 2.99
CA THR A 71 3.95 3.36 3.36
C THR A 71 2.82 2.36 3.10
N LEU A 72 1.68 2.56 3.74
CA LEU A 72 0.50 1.71 3.56
C LEU A 72 0.10 1.66 2.08
N LYS A 73 0.12 2.83 1.40
CA LYS A 73 -0.10 2.97 -0.04
C LYS A 73 0.91 2.15 -0.85
N ALA A 74 2.20 2.28 -0.59
CA ALA A 74 3.23 1.52 -1.30
C ALA A 74 3.08 0.00 -1.09
N SER A 75 2.78 -0.44 0.14
CA SER A 75 2.50 -1.84 0.47
C SER A 75 1.26 -2.38 -0.26
N GLY A 76 0.18 -1.58 -0.36
CA GLY A 76 -1.01 -1.92 -1.14
C GLY A 76 -0.71 -2.06 -2.63
N ILE A 77 0.02 -1.10 -3.22
CA ILE A 77 0.44 -1.16 -4.63
C ILE A 77 1.25 -2.42 -4.93
N LYS A 78 2.16 -2.81 -4.03
CA LYS A 78 2.92 -4.07 -4.19
C LYS A 78 2.01 -5.30 -4.28
N LYS A 79 0.90 -5.32 -3.51
CA LYS A 79 -0.08 -6.42 -3.57
C LYS A 79 -0.92 -6.40 -4.84
N ILE A 80 -1.31 -5.21 -5.31
CA ILE A 80 -1.97 -5.06 -6.61
C ILE A 80 -1.08 -5.63 -7.72
N LYS A 81 0.20 -5.25 -7.75
CA LYS A 81 1.16 -5.73 -8.75
C LYS A 81 1.40 -7.25 -8.71
N ARG A 82 1.13 -7.91 -7.58
CA ARG A 82 1.19 -9.37 -7.43
C ARG A 82 -0.16 -10.07 -7.67
N GLY A 83 -1.22 -9.33 -8.00
CA GLY A 83 -2.56 -9.89 -8.22
C GLY A 83 -3.27 -10.38 -6.96
N GLU A 84 -2.79 -9.99 -5.76
CA GLU A 84 -3.38 -10.42 -4.48
C GLU A 84 -4.63 -9.61 -4.10
N THR A 85 -4.76 -8.40 -4.63
CA THR A 85 -5.90 -7.50 -4.38
C THR A 85 -6.12 -6.59 -5.59
N THR A 86 -7.20 -5.82 -5.57
CA THR A 86 -7.58 -4.92 -6.65
C THR A 86 -7.20 -3.46 -6.35
N VAL A 87 -7.18 -2.63 -7.40
CA VAL A 87 -7.01 -1.18 -7.27
C VAL A 87 -8.16 -0.60 -6.44
N GLU A 88 -9.37 -1.06 -6.71
CA GLU A 88 -10.59 -0.64 -6.03
C GLU A 88 -10.55 -0.94 -4.53
N GLU A 89 -10.18 -2.16 -4.14
CA GLU A 89 -10.15 -2.53 -2.72
C GLU A 89 -9.02 -1.82 -1.98
N THR A 90 -7.88 -1.58 -2.64
CA THR A 90 -6.77 -0.80 -2.05
C THR A 90 -7.18 0.65 -1.83
N LEU A 91 -7.85 1.28 -2.80
CA LEU A 91 -8.34 2.66 -2.66
C LEU A 91 -9.39 2.77 -1.54
N ARG A 92 -10.28 1.79 -1.42
CA ARG A 92 -11.33 1.75 -0.39
C ARG A 92 -10.79 1.77 1.04
N VAL A 93 -9.62 1.18 1.29
CA VAL A 93 -9.08 1.01 2.65
C VAL A 93 -7.94 1.97 2.99
N ILE A 94 -7.32 2.61 1.99
CA ILE A 94 -6.14 3.48 2.19
C ILE A 94 -6.48 4.98 2.07
N LEU A 95 -7.59 5.33 1.42
CA LEU A 95 -8.04 6.72 1.20
C LEU A 95 -9.38 6.97 1.87
#